data_AF-A0A2K3NS75-F1
#
_entry.id   AF-A0A2K3NS75-F1
#
_cell.length_a   1.000
_cell.length_b   1.000
_cell.length_c   1.000
_cell.angle_alpha   90.00
_cell.angle_beta   90.00
_cell.angle_gamma   90.00
#
_symmetry.space_group_name_H-M   'P 1'
#
loop_
_entity.id
_entity.type
_entity.pdbx_description
1 polymer ?
#
loop_
_entity_poly.entity_id
_entity_poly.type
_entity_poly.pdbx_seq_one_letter_code
_entity_poly.pdbx_strand_id
1 'polypeptide(L)'
;RTGLSDASPLIMYVYLDWHILKEENGIEPWTSIRKLGDAVFIPASCPHKLRNLKSCIKAGLGFVSPENVSECFRLTEECRKLPINHMSAKDKLEVKKITIYAMLDVVEKLEEARLDCCKLLAL
;
A
#
# COMPACT_ATOMS: atom_id res chain seq x y z
N ARG A 1 9.97 32.61 7.20
CA ARG A 1 10.88 31.45 7.32
C ARG A 1 10.67 30.86 8.71
N THR A 2 9.69 29.99 8.87
CA THR A 2 9.48 29.26 10.13
C THR A 2 10.33 27.99 10.07
N GLY A 3 11.13 27.77 11.11
CA GLY A 3 12.15 26.73 11.14
C GLY A 3 11.59 25.33 10.93
N LEU A 4 12.38 24.47 10.30
CA LEU A 4 12.14 23.04 10.08
C LEU A 4 12.01 22.20 11.38
N SER A 5 11.93 22.84 12.55
CA SER A 5 11.93 22.21 13.87
C SER A 5 10.58 22.18 14.57
N ASP A 6 9.46 22.48 13.89
CA ASP A 6 8.15 22.36 14.53
C ASP A 6 7.77 20.88 14.64
N ALA A 7 8.02 20.30 15.82
CA ALA A 7 7.60 18.95 16.21
C ALA A 7 6.08 18.84 16.43
N SER A 8 5.31 19.86 16.01
CA SER A 8 3.86 19.84 16.06
C SER A 8 3.26 18.75 15.17
N PRO A 9 2.16 18.14 15.64
CA PRO A 9 1.43 17.17 14.84
C PRO A 9 0.76 17.84 13.63
N LEU A 10 0.89 17.23 12.45
CA LEU A 10 0.34 17.71 11.19
C LEU A 10 -0.86 16.87 10.73
N ILE A 11 -0.79 15.55 10.95
CA ILE A 11 -1.74 14.59 10.40
C ILE A 11 -2.17 13.62 11.49
N MET A 12 -3.47 13.32 11.51
CA MET A 12 -4.03 12.24 12.30
C MET A 12 -4.57 11.16 11.36
N TYR A 13 -4.08 9.93 11.52
CA TYR A 13 -4.67 8.72 10.98
C TYR A 13 -5.66 8.16 12.00
N VAL A 14 -6.90 7.95 11.57
CA VAL A 14 -7.94 7.29 12.37
C VAL A 14 -8.51 6.14 11.55
N TYR A 15 -8.68 4.97 12.17
CA TYR A 15 -9.46 3.90 11.58
C TYR A 15 -10.95 4.25 11.66
N LEU A 16 -11.49 4.82 10.56
CA LEU A 16 -12.91 5.16 10.28
C LEU A 16 -13.74 5.74 11.46
N ASP A 17 -15.06 5.84 11.31
CA ASP A 17 -15.94 6.44 12.33
C ASP A 17 -15.99 5.56 13.58
N TRP A 18 -15.15 5.94 14.52
CA TRP A 18 -14.76 5.15 15.69
C TRP A 18 -15.93 4.69 16.56
N HIS A 19 -17.00 5.50 16.64
CA HIS A 19 -18.23 5.16 17.36
C HIS A 19 -18.93 3.94 16.74
N ILE A 20 -19.17 3.98 15.43
CA ILE A 20 -19.85 2.91 14.69
C ILE A 20 -19.01 1.62 14.77
N LEU A 21 -17.70 1.72 14.54
CA LEU A 21 -16.82 0.55 14.59
C LEU A 21 -16.78 -0.12 15.98
N LYS A 22 -16.76 0.68 17.04
CA LYS A 22 -16.65 0.15 18.40
C LYS A 22 -17.99 -0.37 18.92
N GLU A 23 -19.07 0.37 18.70
CA GLU A 23 -20.40 0.04 19.23
C GLU A 23 -21.08 -1.08 18.42
N GLU A 24 -20.99 -1.05 17.09
CA GLU A 24 -21.69 -2.02 16.23
C GLU A 24 -20.84 -3.25 15.92
N ASN A 25 -19.51 -3.08 15.78
CA ASN A 25 -18.64 -4.15 15.28
C ASN A 25 -17.61 -4.65 16.31
N GLY A 26 -17.52 -4.01 17.49
CA GLY A 26 -16.52 -4.34 18.51
C GLY A 26 -15.07 -4.11 18.06
N ILE A 27 -14.85 -3.31 17.01
CA ILE A 27 -13.53 -3.02 16.44
C ILE A 27 -12.92 -1.84 17.19
N GLU A 28 -11.75 -2.03 17.79
CA GLU A 28 -11.07 -0.96 18.49
C GLU A 28 -10.34 -0.03 17.49
N PRO A 29 -10.68 1.27 17.46
CA PRO A 29 -10.08 2.24 16.56
C PRO A 29 -8.65 2.58 17.00
N TRP A 30 -7.71 2.62 16.05
CA TRP A 30 -6.37 3.14 16.29
C TRP A 30 -6.23 4.58 15.81
N THR A 31 -5.58 5.41 16.63
CA THR A 31 -5.24 6.78 16.26
C THR A 31 -3.73 6.96 16.25
N SER A 32 -3.20 7.41 15.12
CA SER A 32 -1.77 7.68 14.95
C SER A 32 -1.55 9.11 14.48
N ILE A 33 -0.79 9.87 15.26
CA ILE A 33 -0.46 11.26 14.96
C ILE A 33 0.93 11.33 14.33
N ARG A 34 1.07 12.06 13.21
CA ARG A 34 2.33 12.24 12.47
C ARG A 34 2.78 13.70 12.44
N LYS A 35 4.10 13.89 12.48
CA LYS A 35 4.82 15.16 12.45
C LYS A 35 5.52 15.35 11.10
N LEU A 36 6.13 16.52 10.90
CA LEU A 36 6.93 16.79 9.71
C LEU A 36 8.10 15.79 9.63
N GLY A 37 8.28 15.19 8.46
CA GLY A 37 9.35 14.21 8.21
C GLY A 37 8.97 12.75 8.51
N ASP A 38 7.84 12.49 9.17
CA ASP A 38 7.39 11.12 9.42
C ASP A 38 6.92 10.45 8.12
N ALA A 39 7.34 9.20 7.94
CA ALA A 39 6.76 8.28 6.94
C ALA A 39 5.84 7.27 7.62
N VAL A 40 4.78 6.87 6.93
CA VAL A 40 3.86 5.81 7.38
C VAL A 40 3.66 4.82 6.25
N PHE A 41 3.79 3.54 6.57
CA PHE A 41 3.39 2.44 5.70
C PHE A 41 1.99 1.99 6.10
N ILE A 42 1.09 1.93 5.12
CA ILE A 42 -0.27 1.44 5.31
C ILE A 42 -0.41 0.16 4.50
N PRO A 43 -0.60 -1.00 5.15
CA PRO A 43 -0.81 -2.27 4.45
C PRO A 43 -2.04 -2.24 3.56
N ALA A 44 -2.09 -3.10 2.55
CA ALA A 44 -3.32 -3.26 1.78
C ALA A 44 -4.44 -3.80 2.69
N SER A 45 -5.68 -3.51 2.31
CA SER A 45 -6.88 -3.85 3.08
C SER A 45 -7.05 -3.10 4.41
N CYS A 46 -6.15 -2.18 4.77
CA CYS A 46 -6.24 -1.38 6.00
C CYS A 46 -7.15 -0.14 5.79
N PRO A 47 -8.40 -0.12 6.29
CA PRO A 47 -9.28 1.03 6.12
C PRO A 47 -8.80 2.17 7.02
N HIS A 48 -8.59 3.36 6.46
CA HIS A 48 -8.06 4.50 7.19
C HIS A 48 -8.67 5.81 6.71
N LYS A 49 -8.80 6.76 7.63
CA LYS A 49 -9.26 8.12 7.40
C LYS A 49 -8.18 9.09 7.83
N LEU A 50 -7.94 10.08 7.00
CA LEU A 50 -6.93 11.11 7.19
C LEU A 50 -7.58 12.41 7.63
N ARG A 51 -7.11 12.99 8.73
CA ARG A 51 -7.46 14.35 9.15
C ARG A 51 -6.23 15.23 9.23
N ASN A 52 -6.26 16.38 8.55
CA ASN A 52 -5.23 17.41 8.66
C ASN A 52 -5.52 18.24 9.92
N LEU A 53 -4.56 18.28 10.85
CA LEU A 53 -4.67 19.09 12.07
C LEU A 53 -4.15 20.52 11.87
N LYS A 54 -3.26 20.69 10.90
CA LYS A 54 -2.72 21.98 10.44
C LYS A 54 -2.60 21.96 8.91
N SER A 55 -2.29 23.11 8.30
CA SER A 55 -1.94 23.16 6.88
C SER A 55 -0.69 22.29 6.63
N CYS A 56 -0.79 21.35 5.69
CA CYS A 56 0.29 20.41 5.38
C CYS A 56 0.21 19.94 3.92
N ILE A 57 1.37 19.64 3.33
CA ILE A 57 1.50 18.95 2.05
C ILE A 57 1.90 17.50 2.33
N LYS A 58 1.32 16.55 1.57
CA LYS A 58 1.61 15.12 1.70
C LYS A 58 2.00 14.57 0.34
N ALA A 59 3.00 13.70 0.32
CA ALA A 59 3.30 12.84 -0.81
C ALA A 59 3.00 11.40 -0.40
N GLY A 60 2.43 10.63 -1.32
CA GLY A 60 2.12 9.23 -1.11
C GLY A 60 2.22 8.47 -2.43
N LEU A 61 2.66 7.22 -2.35
CA LEU A 61 2.74 6.31 -3.48
C LEU A 61 2.17 4.96 -3.05
N GLY A 62 1.35 4.35 -3.90
CA GLY A 62 0.92 2.97 -3.72
C GLY A 62 1.95 2.02 -4.32
N PHE A 63 2.23 0.92 -3.62
CA PHE A 63 3.11 -0.15 -4.10
C PHE A 63 2.47 -1.51 -3.80
N VAL A 64 2.96 -2.56 -4.46
CA VAL A 64 2.57 -3.94 -4.21
C VAL A 64 3.78 -4.66 -3.62
N SER A 65 3.66 -5.13 -2.38
CA SER A 65 4.69 -5.99 -1.79
C SER A 65 4.43 -7.46 -2.15
N PRO A 66 5.48 -8.29 -2.30
CA PRO A 66 5.32 -9.72 -2.60
C PRO A 66 4.45 -10.46 -1.57
N GLU A 67 4.59 -10.11 -0.28
CA GLU A 67 3.89 -10.75 0.83
C GLU A 67 2.39 -10.51 0.78
N ASN A 68 1.97 -9.40 0.16
CA ASN A 68 0.59 -8.94 0.19
C ASN A 68 -0.08 -9.02 -1.19
N VAL A 69 0.54 -9.71 -2.16
CA VAL A 69 0.05 -9.77 -3.54
C VAL A 69 -1.35 -10.40 -3.61
N SER A 70 -1.61 -11.47 -2.85
CA SER A 70 -2.90 -12.16 -2.80
C SER A 70 -4.03 -11.23 -2.33
N GLU A 71 -3.80 -10.48 -1.26
CA GLU A 71 -4.75 -9.49 -0.74
C GLU A 71 -4.98 -8.36 -1.75
N CYS A 72 -3.93 -7.88 -2.42
CA CYS A 72 -4.06 -6.89 -3.49
C CYS A 72 -4.92 -7.41 -4.66
N PHE A 73 -4.77 -8.68 -5.04
CA PHE A 73 -5.65 -9.31 -6.03
C PHE A 73 -7.11 -9.33 -5.57
N ARG A 74 -7.38 -9.77 -4.34
CA ARG A 74 -8.73 -9.81 -3.76
C ARG A 74 -9.39 -8.44 -3.79
N LEU A 75 -8.69 -7.40 -3.34
CA LEU A 75 -9.18 -6.02 -3.31
C LEU A 75 -9.44 -5.49 -4.72
N THR A 76 -8.59 -5.80 -5.70
CA THR A 76 -8.82 -5.43 -7.10
C THR A 76 -10.12 -6.06 -7.64
N GLU A 77 -10.41 -7.32 -7.32
CA GLU A 77 -11.67 -7.96 -7.71
C GLU A 77 -12.89 -7.37 -6.98
N GLU A 78 -12.76 -7.01 -5.69
CA GLU A 78 -13.83 -6.34 -4.94
C GLU A 78 -14.15 -4.96 -5.50
N CYS A 79 -13.12 -4.17 -5.83
CA CYS A 79 -13.28 -2.86 -6.45
C CYS A 79 -13.98 -2.93 -7.83
N ARG A 80 -13.81 -4.02 -8.58
CA ARG A 80 -14.51 -4.22 -9.87
C ARG A 80 -16.01 -4.45 -9.73
N LYS A 81 -16.49 -4.84 -8.55
CA LYS A 81 -17.92 -4.97 -8.25
C LYS A 81 -18.58 -3.61 -8.03
N LEU A 82 -17.79 -2.54 -7.86
CA LEU A 82 -18.31 -1.18 -7.70
C LEU A 82 -18.88 -0.66 -9.03
N PRO A 83 -19.80 0.32 -9.00
CA PRO A 83 -20.33 0.93 -10.21
C PRO A 83 -19.23 1.47 -11.13
N ILE A 84 -19.45 1.42 -12.44
CA ILE A 84 -18.43 1.76 -13.45
C ILE A 84 -17.86 3.18 -13.31
N ASN A 85 -18.66 4.11 -12.77
CA ASN A 85 -18.27 5.50 -12.55
C ASN A 85 -17.65 5.75 -11.16
N HIS A 86 -17.46 4.70 -10.36
CA HIS A 86 -16.86 4.83 -9.03
C HIS A 86 -15.34 5.00 -9.15
N MET A 87 -14.79 6.03 -8.51
CA MET A 87 -13.35 6.36 -8.59
C MET A 87 -12.42 5.22 -8.15
N SER A 88 -12.89 4.33 -7.27
CA SER A 88 -12.14 3.16 -6.81
C SER A 88 -12.26 1.94 -7.72
N ALA A 89 -13.18 1.92 -8.70
CA ALA A 89 -13.32 0.80 -9.64
C ALA A 89 -12.14 0.72 -10.64
N LYS A 90 -11.39 1.82 -10.81
CA LYS A 90 -10.20 1.85 -11.65
C LYS A 90 -9.07 1.06 -10.99
N ASP A 91 -8.50 0.09 -11.71
CA ASP A 91 -7.28 -0.61 -11.30
C ASP A 91 -6.07 0.34 -11.41
N LYS A 92 -5.72 0.99 -10.29
CA LYS A 92 -4.66 2.01 -10.25
C LYS A 92 -3.25 1.42 -10.19
N LEU A 93 -3.10 0.23 -9.61
CA LEU A 93 -1.80 -0.42 -9.43
C LEU A 93 -1.52 -1.47 -10.49
N GLU A 94 -2.52 -1.91 -11.26
CA GLU A 94 -2.38 -2.97 -12.26
C GLU A 94 -1.72 -4.24 -11.68
N VAL A 95 -2.17 -4.69 -10.50
CA VAL A 95 -1.52 -5.74 -9.69
C VAL A 95 -1.22 -7.01 -10.50
N LYS A 96 -2.16 -7.41 -11.38
CA LYS A 96 -2.00 -8.59 -12.25
C LYS A 96 -0.82 -8.43 -13.20
N LYS A 97 -0.67 -7.25 -13.80
CA LYS A 97 0.38 -6.93 -14.76
C LYS A 97 1.74 -6.92 -14.06
N ILE A 98 1.85 -6.24 -12.92
CA ILE A 98 3.08 -6.24 -12.10
C ILE A 98 3.49 -7.67 -11.74
N THR A 99 2.52 -8.52 -11.37
CA THR A 99 2.79 -9.92 -11.00
C THR A 99 3.32 -10.73 -12.18
N ILE A 100 2.74 -10.58 -13.37
CA ILE A 100 3.25 -11.26 -14.58
C ILE A 100 4.68 -10.81 -14.89
N TYR A 101 4.97 -9.50 -14.87
CA TYR A 101 6.32 -9.01 -15.11
C TYR A 101 7.33 -9.48 -14.06
N ALA A 102 6.93 -9.54 -12.78
CA ALA A 102 7.78 -10.09 -11.73
C ALA A 102 8.08 -11.57 -11.96
N MET A 103 7.11 -12.37 -12.42
CA MET A 103 7.34 -13.78 -12.74
C MET A 103 8.24 -13.96 -13.97
N LEU A 104 8.07 -13.14 -15.01
CA LEU A 104 8.94 -13.16 -16.19
C LEU A 104 10.40 -12.88 -15.82
N ASP A 105 10.64 -11.84 -15.00
CA ASP A 105 11.97 -11.50 -14.50
C ASP A 105 12.59 -12.64 -13.68
N VAL A 106 11.80 -13.35 -12.87
CA VAL A 106 12.27 -14.52 -12.11
C VAL A 106 12.64 -15.68 -13.04
N VAL A 107 11.82 -15.97 -14.06
CA VAL A 107 12.10 -17.05 -15.03
C VAL A 107 13.38 -16.76 -15.80
N GLU A 108 13.55 -15.54 -16.31
CA GLU A 108 14.76 -15.12 -17.04
C GLU A 108 16.02 -15.30 -16.18
N LYS A 109 15.99 -14.81 -14.94
CA LYS A 109 17.12 -14.97 -13.99
C LYS A 109 17.43 -16.42 -13.65
N LEU A 110 16.42 -17.28 -13.56
CA LEU A 110 16.63 -18.71 -13.32
C LEU A 110 17.22 -19.42 -14.53
N GLU A 111 16.81 -19.04 -15.75
CA GLU A 111 17.39 -19.57 -16.98
C GLU A 111 18.87 -19.17 -17.12
N GLU A 112 19.19 -17.90 -16.88
CA GLU A 112 20.58 -17.40 -16.84
C GLU A 112 21.42 -18.16 -15.81
N ALA A 113 20.94 -18.26 -14.56
CA ALA A 113 21.64 -18.98 -13.50
C ALA A 113 21.86 -20.46 -13.83
N ARG A 114 20.89 -21.11 -14.49
CA ARG A 114 21.01 -22.50 -14.96
C ARG A 114 22.10 -22.63 -16.03
N LEU A 115 22.11 -21.71 -17.00
CA LEU A 115 23.12 -21.68 -18.07
C LEU A 115 24.54 -21.50 -17.50
N ASP A 116 24.71 -20.65 -16.50
CA ASP A 116 26.01 -20.43 -15.86
C ASP A 116 26.45 -21.62 -15.00
N CYS A 117 25.52 -22.28 -14.32
CA CYS A 117 25.80 -23.54 -13.61
C CYS A 117 26.24 -24.66 -14.59
N CYS A 118 25.57 -24.79 -15.74
CA CYS A 118 25.97 -25.76 -16.77
C CYS A 118 27.36 -25.46 -17.36
N LYS A 119 27.74 -24.19 -17.51
CA LYS A 119 29.10 -23.83 -17.95
C LYS A 119 30.17 -24.19 -16.90
N LEU A 120 29.86 -24.00 -15.61
CA LEU A 120 30.75 -24.38 -14.51
C LEU A 120 30.94 -25.90 -14.38
N LEU A 121 29.90 -26.69 -14.69
CA LEU A 121 29.97 -28.16 -14.68
C LEU A 121 30.64 -28.74 -15.93
N ALA A 122 30.82 -27.94 -16.99
CA ALA A 122 31.49 -28.34 -18.23
C ALA A 122 32.99 -27.97 -18.27
N LEU A 123 33.51 -27.35 -17.20
CA LEU A 123 34.93 -27.12 -16.92
C LEU A 123 35.45 -28.16 -15.93
#